data_AF-A0A6N9L5E1-F1
#
_entry.id   AF-A0A6N9L5E1-F1
#
_cell.length_a   1.000
_cell.length_b   1.000
_cell.length_c   1.000
_cell.angle_alpha   90.00
_cell.angle_beta   90.00
_cell.angle_gamma   90.00
#
_symmetry.space_group_name_H-M   'P 1'
#
loop_
_entity.id
_entity.type
_entity.pdbx_description
1 polymer ?
#
loop_
_entity_poly.entity_id
_entity_poly.type
_entity_poly.pdbx_seq_one_letter_code
_entity_poly.pdbx_strand_id
1 'polypeptide(L)' 'MVKLSKERMDYTIDLLIAMVVEEIAEETGKDRKDILIDFLSSKTGKFLYDETTKLWWSGPSYIAEMYMQEITKS' A
#
# COMPACT_ATOMS: atom_id res chain seq x y z
N MET A 1 21.34 5.17 16.72
CA MET A 1 20.35 5.13 15.62
C MET A 1 20.37 3.72 15.05
N VAL A 2 19.31 2.93 15.24
CA VAL A 2 19.21 1.59 14.67
C VAL A 2 18.92 1.76 13.18
N LYS A 3 19.84 1.33 12.31
CA LYS A 3 19.59 1.26 10.86
C LYS A 3 18.69 0.06 10.62
N LEU A 4 17.47 0.28 10.16
CA LEU A 4 16.61 -0.79 9.67
C LEU A 4 17.26 -1.38 8.41
N SER A 5 17.34 -2.70 8.31
CA SER A 5 17.81 -3.32 7.06
C SER A 5 16.76 -3.14 5.98
N LYS A 6 17.19 -3.06 4.72
CA LYS A 6 16.30 -2.97 3.57
C LYS A 6 15.28 -4.12 3.55
N GLU A 7 15.74 -5.34 3.83
CA GLU A 7 14.86 -6.53 3.94
C GLU A 7 13.74 -6.36 4.97
N ARG A 8 14.02 -5.77 6.14
CA ARG A 8 13.00 -5.52 7.17
C ARG A 8 12.01 -4.45 6.74
N MET A 9 12.49 -3.45 6.00
CA MET A 9 11.64 -2.41 5.43
C MET A 9 10.72 -3.01 4.37
N ASP A 10 11.27 -3.77 3.42
CA ASP A 10 10.52 -4.43 2.35
C ASP A 10 9.45 -5.35 2.94
N TYR A 11 9.80 -6.18 3.94
CA TYR A 11 8.83 -7.01 4.65
C TYR A 11 7.71 -6.20 5.33
N THR A 12 8.05 -5.04 5.90
CA THR A 12 7.06 -4.15 6.54
C THR A 12 6.13 -3.54 5.50
N ILE A 13 6.66 -3.17 4.34
CA ILE A 13 5.89 -2.68 3.19
C ILE A 13 4.94 -3.78 2.70
N ASP A 14 5.43 -5.01 2.53
CA ASP A 14 4.60 -6.13 2.06
C ASP A 14 3.44 -6.42 3.04
N LEU A 15 3.70 -6.37 4.35
CA LEU A 15 2.66 -6.50 5.36
C LEU A 15 1.64 -5.36 5.29
N LEU A 16 2.12 -4.12 5.11
CA LEU A 16 1.28 -2.94 4.96
C LEU A 16 0.38 -3.03 3.72
N ILE A 17 0.91 -3.53 2.60
CA ILE A 17 0.16 -3.79 1.38
C ILE A 17 -0.93 -4.83 1.63
N ALA A 18 -0.61 -5.93 2.33
CA ALA A 18 -1.61 -6.95 2.67
C ALA A 18 -2.77 -6.36 3.49
N MET A 19 -2.48 -5.48 4.45
CA MET A 19 -3.50 -4.78 5.24
C MET A 19 -4.36 -3.83 4.39
N VAL A 20 -3.74 -3.07 3.49
CA VAL A 20 -4.45 -2.15 2.57
C VAL A 20 -5.37 -2.93 1.64
N VAL A 21 -4.90 -4.04 1.08
CA VAL A 21 -5.70 -4.90 0.19
C VAL A 21 -6.90 -5.49 0.95
N GLU A 22 -6.70 -5.93 2.19
CA GLU A 22 -7.79 -6.44 3.02
C GLU A 22 -8.85 -5.36 3.28
N GLU A 23 -8.41 -4.16 3.68
CA GLU A 23 -9.31 -3.03 3.95
C GLU A 23 -10.15 -2.67 2.71
N ILE A 24 -9.52 -2.53 1.55
CA ILE A 24 -10.22 -2.24 0.29
C ILE A 24 -11.17 -3.38 -0.10
N ALA A 25 -10.78 -4.64 0.12
CA ALA A 25 -11.63 -5.79 -0.19
C ALA A 25 -12.87 -5.84 0.70
N GLU A 26 -12.72 -5.55 1.99
CA GLU A 26 -13.85 -5.45 2.93
C GLU A 26 -14.80 -4.30 2.57
N GLU A 27 -14.27 -3.12 2.21
CA GLU A 27 -15.09 -1.96 1.85
C GLU A 27 -15.81 -2.11 0.50
N THR A 28 -15.13 -2.69 -0.50
CA THR A 28 -15.65 -2.72 -1.89
C THR A 28 -16.29 -4.06 -2.27
N GLY A 29 -16.05 -5.12 -1.51
CA GLY A 29 -16.48 -6.48 -1.83
C GLY A 29 -15.76 -7.12 -3.03
N LYS A 30 -14.68 -6.51 -3.54
CA LYS A 30 -13.89 -7.03 -4.66
C LYS A 30 -12.96 -8.16 -4.23
N ASP A 31 -12.49 -8.95 -5.21
CA ASP A 31 -11.51 -10.01 -4.95
C ASP A 31 -10.15 -9.41 -4.55
N ARG A 32 -9.54 -9.99 -3.51
CA ARG A 32 -8.27 -9.53 -2.96
C ARG A 32 -7.11 -9.62 -3.96
N LYS A 33 -7.12 -10.63 -4.84
CA LYS A 33 -6.05 -10.80 -5.84
C LYS A 33 -6.13 -9.71 -6.90
N ASP A 34 -7.35 -9.38 -7.35
CA ASP A 34 -7.55 -8.32 -8.32
C ASP A 34 -7.13 -6.96 -7.73
N ILE A 35 -7.55 -6.67 -6.49
CA ILE A 35 -7.12 -5.47 -5.77
C ILE A 35 -5.60 -5.43 -5.63
N LEU A 36 -4.95 -6.52 -5.25
CA LEU A 36 -3.49 -6.56 -5.10
C LEU A 36 -2.78 -6.22 -6.42
N ILE A 37 -3.21 -6.82 -7.54
CA ILE A 37 -2.60 -6.58 -8.86
C ILE A 37 -2.78 -5.11 -9.28
N ASP A 38 -3.98 -4.57 -9.12
CA ASP A 38 -4.30 -3.18 -9.44
C ASP A 38 -3.50 -2.22 -8.54
N PHE A 39 -3.48 -2.49 -7.23
CA PHE A 39 -2.78 -1.68 -6.24
C PHE A 39 -1.27 -1.63 -6.52
N LEU A 40 -0.62 -2.76 -6.77
CA LEU A 40 0.81 -2.81 -7.09
C LEU A 40 1.16 -2.07 -8.40
N SER A 41 0.20 -1.96 -9.32
CA SER A 41 0.36 -1.24 -10.58
C SER A 41 0.12 0.28 -10.47
N SER A 42 -0.56 0.70 -9.40
CA SER A 42 -0.91 2.11 -9.12
C SER A 42 0.29 2.98 -8.75
N LYS A 43 0.12 4.31 -8.79
CA LYS A 43 1.12 5.26 -8.31
C LYS A 43 1.30 5.13 -6.80
N THR A 44 0.20 4.95 -6.07
CA THR A 44 0.19 4.71 -4.63
C THR A 44 1.05 3.51 -4.24
N GLY A 45 0.87 2.37 -4.92
CA GLY A 45 1.67 1.16 -4.67
C GLY A 45 3.16 1.34 -4.98
N LYS A 46 3.50 2.07 -6.05
CA LYS A 46 4.91 2.37 -6.40
C LYS A 46 5.58 3.29 -5.39
N PHE A 47 4.85 4.24 -4.80
CA PHE A 47 5.40 5.16 -3.81
C PHE A 47 5.72 4.50 -2.47
N LEU A 48 5.10 3.38 -2.13
CA LEU A 48 5.44 2.65 -0.90
C LEU A 48 6.89 2.15 -0.87
N TYR A 49 7.43 1.75 -2.03
CA TYR A 49 8.82 1.32 -2.16
C TYR A 49 9.80 2.47 -2.41
N ASP A 50 9.32 3.71 -2.57
CA ASP A 50 10.19 4.89 -2.66
C ASP A 50 10.56 5.38 -1.26
N GLU A 51 11.79 5.05 -0.85
CA GLU A 51 12.36 5.42 0.46
C GLU A 51 12.34 6.94 0.73
N THR A 52 12.30 7.77 -0.31
CA THR A 52 12.30 9.23 -0.16
C THR A 52 10.95 9.78 0.28
N THR A 53 9.86 9.08 -0.06
CA THR A 53 8.49 9.49 0.28
C THR A 53 8.14 9.19 1.74
N LYS A 54 8.75 8.13 2.30
CA LYS A 54 8.45 7.59 3.64
C LYS A 54 6.97 7.24 3.82
N LEU A 55 6.25 6.96 2.74
CA LEU A 55 4.82 6.66 2.77
C LEU A 55 4.52 5.43 3.65
N TRP A 56 5.43 4.46 3.70
CA TRP A 56 5.29 3.26 4.54
C TRP A 56 5.28 3.54 6.06
N TRP A 57 5.55 4.79 6.49
CA TRP A 57 5.37 5.23 7.89
C TRP A 57 3.91 5.53 8.22
N SER A 58 3.08 5.70 7.20
CA SER A 58 1.64 5.92 7.34
C SER A 58 0.91 4.61 7.63
N GLY A 59 -0.26 4.72 8.26
CA GLY A 59 -1.14 3.57 8.49
C GLY A 59 -1.80 3.08 7.18
N PRO A 60 -2.24 1.81 7.16
CA PRO A 60 -2.89 1.19 5.99
C PRO A 60 -4.10 1.99 5.52
N SER A 61 -4.95 2.48 6.42
CA SER A 61 -6.17 3.19 6.02
C SER A 61 -5.91 4.50 5.28
N TYR A 62 -4.84 5.21 5.63
CA TYR A 62 -4.43 6.41 4.88
C TYR A 62 -4.00 6.04 3.45
N ILE A 63 -3.30 4.92 3.29
CA ILE A 63 -2.81 4.45 1.99
C ILE A 63 -3.97 3.90 1.15
N ALA A 64 -4.91 3.20 1.78
CA ALA A 64 -6.15 2.74 1.15
C ALA A 64 -6.94 3.95 0.61
N GLU A 65 -7.15 4.98 1.44
CA GLU A 65 -7.81 6.21 1.01
C GLU A 65 -7.06 6.87 -0.16
N MET A 66 -5.73 6.97 -0.09
CA MET A 66 -4.92 7.57 -1.16
C MET A 66 -5.09 6.83 -2.49
N TYR A 67 -5.09 5.48 -2.45
CA TYR A 67 -5.37 4.66 -3.63
C TYR A 67 -6.80 4.85 -4.15
N MET A 68 -7.80 4.88 -3.27
CA MET A 68 -9.20 5.10 -3.65
C MET A 68 -9.39 6.49 -4.30
N GLN A 69 -8.69 7.51 -3.81
CA GLN A 69 -8.66 8.83 -4.44
C GLN A 69 -7.96 8.82 -5.81
N GLU A 70 -6.90 8.03 -5.99
CA GLU A 70 -6.19 7.88 -7.27
C GLU A 70 -7.12 7.29 -8.35
N ILE A 71 -7.85 6.23 -8.03
CA ILE A 71 -8.74 5.56 -8.99
C ILE A 71 -10.01 6.37 -9.29
N THR A 72 -10.48 7.19 -8.34
CA THR A 72 -11.67 8.04 -8.53
C THR A 72 -11.36 9.27 -9.41
N LYS A 73 -10.08 9.69 -9.45
CA LYS A 73 -9.61 10.84 -10.24
C LYS A 73 -9.05 10.45 -11.62
N SER A 74 -9.00 9.16 -11.95
CA SER A 74 -8.48 8.64 -13.22
C SER A 74 -9.55 8.44 -14.28
#